data_AF-A0A7K2HSA5-F1
#
_entry.id   AF-A0A7K2HSA5-F1
#
_cell.length_a   1.000
_cell.length_b   1.000
_cell.length_c   1.000
_cell.angle_alpha   90.00
_cell.angle_beta   90.00
_cell.angle_gamma   90.00
#
_symmetry.space_group_name_H-M   'P 1'
#
loop_
_entity.id
_entity.type
_entity.pdbx_description
1 polymer ?
#
loop_
_entity_poly.entity_id
_entity_poly.type
_entity_poly.pdbx_seq_one_letter_code
_entity_poly.pdbx_strand_id
1 'polypeptide(L)'
;MAGPPRYSATSSHADYSIWERATVDSAEQDLFADTLRKVMSANSGPALDKALAELGWSEMLADIPDVAIPLVFRLLGESGSHSSILNDVLLLDHRGEPGSVVPLAFVGRRWVEWSRDSMDGQDSIDPELPLREVDRGIDLPIAQARLALGWWLVGSSRAMLDLARTHALDRTQFGRPIASFQAVRHRLAETLVAIEGAEATLRVARDDFGALLAKAAAGRAATVTSRHAQQVLGGIGFTAEHPFHRHARRVIMLDSMLGSSRELTREAGAHIRASQNAPRLIDL
;
A
#
# COMPACT_ATOMS: atom_id res chain seq x y z
N MET A 1 49.37 -16.61 -47.31
CA MET A 1 49.49 -16.99 -45.89
C MET A 1 49.68 -15.74 -45.06
N ALA A 2 48.60 -15.27 -44.44
CA ALA A 2 48.59 -14.24 -43.40
C ALA A 2 47.45 -14.63 -42.46
N GLY A 3 47.77 -14.99 -41.21
CA GLY A 3 46.81 -15.45 -40.22
C GLY A 3 45.97 -14.30 -39.65
N PRO A 4 44.74 -14.57 -39.18
CA PRO A 4 43.87 -13.53 -38.63
C PRO A 4 44.37 -13.05 -37.25
N PRO A 5 44.08 -11.81 -36.85
CA PRO A 5 44.52 -11.27 -35.57
C PRO A 5 43.76 -11.92 -34.42
N ARG A 6 44.52 -12.33 -33.39
CA ARG A 6 43.99 -12.87 -32.13
C ARG A 6 43.38 -11.73 -31.31
N TYR A 7 42.07 -11.72 -31.14
CA TYR A 7 41.40 -10.88 -30.15
C TYR A 7 41.52 -11.55 -28.78
N SER A 8 42.15 -10.86 -27.82
CA SER A 8 42.24 -11.28 -26.42
C SER A 8 40.86 -11.22 -25.78
N ALA A 9 40.29 -12.36 -25.43
CA ALA A 9 39.12 -12.45 -24.57
C ALA A 9 39.55 -12.15 -23.13
N THR A 10 39.41 -10.90 -22.70
CA THR A 10 39.31 -10.59 -21.27
C THR A 10 37.94 -11.08 -20.80
N SER A 11 37.92 -12.28 -20.22
CA SER A 11 36.79 -12.78 -19.44
C SER A 11 36.59 -11.86 -18.23
N SER A 12 35.76 -10.84 -18.40
CA SER A 12 35.15 -10.14 -17.27
C SER A 12 34.36 -11.18 -16.50
N HIS A 13 34.84 -11.50 -15.31
CA HIS A 13 34.11 -12.26 -14.31
C HIS A 13 32.70 -11.66 -14.22
N ALA A 14 31.72 -12.41 -14.70
CA ALA A 14 30.34 -12.20 -14.32
C ALA A 14 30.32 -12.25 -12.80
N ASP A 15 30.01 -11.10 -12.20
CA ASP A 15 29.90 -10.90 -10.78
C ASP A 15 28.80 -11.84 -10.25
N TYR A 16 29.22 -13.01 -9.76
CA TYR A 16 28.38 -13.93 -9.00
C TYR A 16 27.96 -13.35 -7.62
N SER A 17 28.24 -12.06 -7.37
CA SER A 17 28.04 -11.36 -6.10
C SER A 17 26.63 -10.78 -5.88
N ILE A 18 25.73 -10.87 -6.88
CA ILE A 18 24.35 -10.35 -6.76
C ILE A 18 23.45 -11.30 -5.95
N TRP A 19 23.79 -12.58 -5.83
CA TRP A 19 22.98 -13.58 -5.12
C TRP A 19 23.39 -13.82 -3.66
N GLU A 20 24.44 -13.15 -3.17
CA GLU A 20 25.00 -13.39 -1.83
C GLU A 20 24.60 -12.32 -0.78
N ARG A 21 23.75 -11.35 -1.14
CA ARG A 21 23.28 -10.27 -0.25
C ARG A 21 21.79 -10.27 0.11
N ALA A 22 21.04 -11.31 -0.25
CA ALA A 22 19.62 -11.40 0.07
C ALA A 22 19.19 -12.82 0.45
N THR A 23 19.76 -13.34 1.52
CA THR A 23 19.11 -14.37 2.33
C THR A 23 19.22 -13.98 3.79
N VAL A 24 18.52 -12.90 4.16
CA VAL A 24 17.93 -12.88 5.49
C VAL A 24 17.11 -14.17 5.56
N ASP A 25 17.39 -15.04 6.51
CA ASP A 25 16.66 -16.30 6.67
C ASP A 25 15.16 -15.98 6.68
N SER A 26 14.32 -16.77 6.00
CA SER A 26 12.86 -16.55 6.05
C SER A 26 12.36 -16.47 7.49
N ALA A 27 12.99 -17.19 8.41
CA ALA A 27 12.71 -17.11 9.84
C ALA A 27 13.05 -15.74 10.46
N GLU A 28 14.13 -15.09 10.03
CA GLU A 28 14.50 -13.75 10.48
C GLU A 28 13.53 -12.69 9.92
N GLN A 29 13.11 -12.83 8.66
CA GLN A 29 12.09 -11.95 8.07
C GLN A 29 10.74 -12.08 8.79
N ASP A 30 10.33 -13.30 9.11
CA ASP A 30 9.09 -13.56 9.86
C ASP A 30 9.16 -12.97 11.28
N LEU A 31 10.28 -13.15 11.99
CA LEU A 31 10.48 -12.58 13.32
C LEU A 31 10.45 -11.04 13.29
N PHE A 32 11.04 -10.44 12.27
CA PHE A 32 11.01 -9.00 12.06
C PHE A 32 9.59 -8.50 11.75
N ALA A 33 8.87 -9.17 10.86
CA ALA A 33 7.47 -8.87 10.54
C ALA A 33 6.57 -8.98 11.78
N ASP A 34 6.78 -9.98 12.64
CA ASP A 34 6.07 -10.15 13.91
C ASP A 34 6.35 -9.01 14.89
N THR A 35 7.62 -8.56 14.96
CA THR A 35 8.02 -7.41 15.78
C THR A 35 7.32 -6.14 15.31
N LEU A 36 7.33 -5.85 14.00
CA LEU A 36 6.60 -4.72 13.43
C LEU A 36 5.10 -4.82 13.68
N ARG A 37 4.50 -5.99 13.49
CA ARG A 37 3.07 -6.21 13.76
C ARG A 37 2.72 -5.89 15.20
N LYS A 38 3.53 -6.34 16.17
CA LYS A 38 3.35 -6.04 17.59
C LYS A 38 3.44 -4.54 17.87
N VAL A 39 4.45 -3.86 17.30
CA VAL A 39 4.63 -2.41 17.46
C VAL A 39 3.46 -1.62 16.87
N MET A 40 3.00 -1.97 15.68
CA MET A 40 1.87 -1.31 15.00
C MET A 40 0.52 -1.61 15.64
N SER A 41 0.37 -2.73 16.34
CA SER A 41 -0.85 -3.04 17.09
C SER A 41 -0.95 -2.22 18.39
N ALA A 42 0.19 -1.74 18.91
CA ALA A 42 0.27 -1.00 20.16
C ALA A 42 0.41 0.52 19.97
N ASN A 43 0.82 0.99 18.77
CA ASN A 43 1.14 2.39 18.52
C ASN A 43 0.48 2.88 17.22
N SER A 44 0.14 4.17 17.19
CA SER A 44 -0.35 4.87 16.00
C SER A 44 0.07 6.34 16.04
N GLY A 45 0.12 6.99 14.88
CA GLY A 45 0.49 8.38 14.73
C GLY A 45 1.93 8.66 15.17
N PRO A 46 2.19 9.79 15.86
CA PRO A 46 3.55 10.19 16.24
C PRO A 46 4.29 9.16 17.10
N ALA A 47 3.56 8.40 17.93
CA ALA A 47 4.14 7.31 18.73
C ALA A 47 4.66 6.18 17.84
N LEU A 48 3.94 5.86 16.76
CA LEU A 48 4.39 4.86 15.79
C LEU A 48 5.55 5.40 14.93
N ASP A 49 5.52 6.68 14.55
CA ASP A 49 6.63 7.32 13.84
C ASP A 49 7.93 7.20 14.64
N LYS A 50 7.88 7.49 15.95
CA LYS A 50 9.03 7.32 16.85
C LYS A 50 9.48 5.86 16.96
N ALA A 51 8.54 4.93 17.15
CA ALA A 51 8.87 3.51 17.28
C ALA A 51 9.50 2.94 16.01
N LEU A 52 9.04 3.36 14.83
CA LEU A 52 9.63 2.96 13.55
C LEU A 52 11.02 3.58 13.35
N ALA A 53 11.22 4.83 13.77
CA ALA A 53 12.56 5.44 13.76
C ALA A 53 13.54 4.68 14.67
N GLU A 54 13.12 4.26 15.86
CA GLU A 54 13.94 3.43 16.77
C GLU A 54 14.25 2.04 16.21
N LEU A 55 13.38 1.51 15.34
CA LEU A 55 13.60 0.25 14.62
C LEU A 55 14.44 0.40 13.34
N GLY A 56 14.97 1.60 13.07
CA GLY A 56 15.83 1.85 11.91
C GLY A 56 15.07 2.00 10.59
N TRP A 57 13.87 2.61 10.62
CA TRP A 57 13.08 2.84 9.40
C TRP A 57 13.86 3.55 8.30
N SER A 58 14.63 4.57 8.64
CA SER A 58 15.41 5.35 7.68
C SER A 58 16.47 4.49 6.98
N GLU A 59 17.18 3.66 7.73
CA GLU A 59 18.19 2.73 7.22
C GLU A 59 17.55 1.65 6.35
N MET A 60 16.44 1.05 6.80
CA MET A 60 15.73 0.04 6.01
C MET A 60 15.19 0.60 4.69
N LEU A 61 14.64 1.81 4.72
CA LEU A 61 14.11 2.47 3.54
C LEU A 61 15.24 2.80 2.55
N ALA A 62 16.42 3.17 3.03
CA ALA A 62 17.59 3.46 2.20
C ALA A 62 18.24 2.18 1.62
N ASP A 63 18.38 1.14 2.43
CA ASP A 63 19.16 -0.05 2.08
C ASP A 63 18.32 -1.11 1.33
N ILE A 64 17.05 -1.26 1.69
CA ILE A 64 16.16 -2.33 1.17
C ILE A 64 14.71 -1.83 0.93
N PRO A 65 14.49 -0.76 0.13
CA PRO A 65 13.16 -0.18 -0.09
C PRO A 65 12.14 -1.20 -0.64
N ASP A 66 12.58 -2.10 -1.51
CA ASP A 66 11.73 -3.13 -2.12
C ASP A 66 11.20 -4.18 -1.12
N VAL A 67 11.79 -4.25 0.09
CA VAL A 67 11.32 -5.11 1.19
C VAL A 67 10.60 -4.28 2.24
N ALA A 68 11.19 -3.14 2.62
CA ALA A 68 10.67 -2.27 3.67
C ALA A 68 9.30 -1.70 3.32
N ILE A 69 9.12 -1.19 2.09
CA ILE A 69 7.85 -0.56 1.66
C ILE A 69 6.71 -1.57 1.66
N PRO A 70 6.80 -2.74 0.98
CA PRO A 70 5.72 -3.72 1.01
C PRO A 70 5.35 -4.18 2.42
N LEU A 71 6.36 -4.50 3.24
CA LEU A 71 6.15 -5.05 4.58
C LEU A 71 5.46 -4.04 5.50
N VAL A 72 6.05 -2.85 5.65
CA VAL A 72 5.59 -1.85 6.61
C VAL A 72 4.21 -1.32 6.22
N PHE A 73 4.01 -0.96 4.94
CA PHE A 73 2.72 -0.39 4.53
C PHE A 73 1.59 -1.41 4.52
N ARG A 74 1.87 -2.67 4.18
CA ARG A 74 0.88 -3.74 4.34
C ARG A 74 0.47 -3.89 5.81
N LEU A 75 1.45 -3.93 6.72
CA LEU A 75 1.18 -4.07 8.16
C LEU A 75 0.41 -2.87 8.73
N LEU A 76 0.68 -1.63 8.29
CA LEU A 76 -0.14 -0.46 8.62
C LEU A 76 -1.61 -0.66 8.22
N GLY A 77 -1.83 -1.28 7.05
CA GLY A 77 -3.16 -1.59 6.59
C GLY A 77 -3.87 -2.64 7.42
N GLU A 78 -3.16 -3.72 7.76
CA GLU A 78 -3.68 -4.86 8.54
C GLU A 78 -3.98 -4.47 10.00
N SER A 79 -3.11 -3.69 10.63
CA SER A 79 -3.29 -3.21 12.01
C SER A 79 -4.36 -2.12 12.13
N GLY A 80 -4.58 -1.36 11.05
CA GLY A 80 -5.38 -0.13 11.08
C GLY A 80 -4.68 1.05 11.75
N SER A 81 -3.40 0.92 12.10
CA SER A 81 -2.58 2.03 12.59
C SER A 81 -2.15 2.95 11.45
N HIS A 82 -1.60 4.10 11.79
CA HIS A 82 -1.10 5.05 10.80
C HIS A 82 0.20 5.70 11.22
N SER A 83 0.95 6.16 10.23
CA SER A 83 2.26 6.75 10.39
C SER A 83 2.51 7.74 9.25
N SER A 84 3.27 8.80 9.51
CA SER A 84 3.60 9.85 8.54
C SER A 84 4.72 9.44 7.57
N ILE A 85 5.25 8.22 7.68
CA ILE A 85 6.39 7.69 6.92
C ILE A 85 6.20 7.65 5.39
N LEU A 86 4.98 7.87 4.88
CA LEU A 86 4.78 8.09 3.44
C LEU A 86 5.57 9.31 2.94
N ASN A 87 5.74 10.33 3.80
CA ASN A 87 6.59 11.47 3.51
C ASN A 87 8.05 11.03 3.25
N ASP A 88 8.56 10.07 4.01
CA ASP A 88 9.93 9.56 3.84
C ASP A 88 10.09 8.80 2.51
N VAL A 89 9.07 8.03 2.10
CA VAL A 89 9.07 7.32 0.81
C VAL A 89 9.12 8.30 -0.37
N LEU A 90 8.43 9.43 -0.28
CA LEU A 90 8.46 10.48 -1.32
C LEU A 90 9.79 11.22 -1.41
N LEU A 91 10.53 11.24 -0.32
CA LEU A 91 11.82 11.88 -0.23
C LEU A 91 12.97 10.93 -0.57
N LEU A 92 12.72 9.65 -0.88
CA LEU A 92 13.78 8.68 -1.13
C LEU A 92 14.73 9.10 -2.27
N ASP A 93 14.17 9.58 -3.38
CA ASP A 93 14.92 10.03 -4.56
C ASP A 93 15.21 11.53 -4.54
N HIS A 94 14.70 12.25 -3.54
CA HIS A 94 14.92 13.67 -3.37
C HIS A 94 15.97 13.86 -2.28
N ARG A 95 16.95 14.74 -2.46
CA ARG A 95 17.91 15.07 -1.38
C ARG A 95 17.26 15.86 -0.22
N GLY A 96 15.98 15.65 0.05
CA GLY A 96 15.30 16.17 1.21
C GLY A 96 15.70 15.39 2.46
N GLU A 97 15.61 16.04 3.60
CA GLU A 97 15.95 15.41 4.87
C GLU A 97 14.79 14.47 5.28
N PRO A 98 15.06 13.18 5.58
CA PRO A 98 14.09 12.28 6.20
C PRO A 98 13.46 12.97 7.42
N GLY A 99 12.16 12.79 7.61
CA GLY A 99 11.42 13.54 8.64
C GLY A 99 10.74 14.81 8.11
N SER A 100 11.07 15.29 6.92
CA SER A 100 10.36 16.45 6.32
C SER A 100 8.90 16.09 5.96
N VAL A 101 8.06 17.13 5.81
CA VAL A 101 6.67 17.03 5.34
C VAL A 101 6.61 17.51 3.89
N VAL A 102 5.85 16.81 3.05
CA VAL A 102 5.72 17.13 1.62
C VAL A 102 4.25 17.24 1.22
N PRO A 103 3.88 18.22 0.38
CA PRO A 103 2.56 18.26 -0.24
C PRO A 103 2.30 17.06 -1.14
N LEU A 104 1.15 16.42 -0.95
CA LEU A 104 0.68 15.22 -1.64
C LEU A 104 -0.48 15.57 -2.54
N ALA A 105 -0.45 15.12 -3.79
CA ALA A 105 -1.59 15.26 -4.68
C ALA A 105 -2.80 14.54 -4.08
N PHE A 106 -3.95 15.20 -4.05
CA PHE A 106 -5.21 14.67 -3.53
C PHE A 106 -6.34 14.85 -4.55
N VAL A 107 -7.33 13.95 -4.46
CA VAL A 107 -8.46 13.92 -5.40
C VAL A 107 -9.15 15.28 -5.52
N GLY A 108 -9.50 15.64 -6.77
CA GLY A 108 -10.15 16.90 -7.07
C GLY A 108 -9.19 18.08 -7.23
N ARG A 109 -7.93 17.82 -7.62
CA ARG A 109 -6.89 18.85 -7.84
C ARG A 109 -6.53 19.63 -6.57
N ARG A 110 -6.61 18.97 -5.43
CA ARG A 110 -6.22 19.50 -4.12
C ARG A 110 -4.86 18.95 -3.73
N TRP A 111 -4.26 19.57 -2.72
CA TRP A 111 -3.01 19.10 -2.13
C TRP A 111 -3.19 18.95 -0.64
N VAL A 112 -2.56 17.94 -0.07
CA VAL A 112 -2.60 17.69 1.37
C VAL A 112 -1.21 17.46 1.93
N GLU A 113 -0.96 17.92 3.14
CA GLU A 113 0.23 17.58 3.90
C GLU A 113 -0.14 16.62 5.02
N TRP A 114 0.71 15.60 5.21
CA TRP A 114 0.59 14.71 6.35
C TRP A 114 1.47 15.22 7.48
N SER A 115 0.85 15.79 8.53
CA SER A 115 1.57 16.29 9.70
C SER A 115 2.17 15.16 10.54
N ARG A 116 3.41 15.35 11.01
CA ARG A 116 4.07 14.42 11.94
C ARG A 116 3.70 14.68 13.40
N ASP A 117 3.17 15.86 13.71
CA ASP A 117 2.80 16.23 15.05
C ASP A 117 1.36 15.80 15.37
N SER A 118 1.13 15.41 16.63
CA SER A 118 -0.22 15.16 17.16
C SER A 118 -0.99 16.48 17.17
N MET A 119 -2.03 16.58 16.35
CA MET A 119 -2.92 17.74 16.32
C MET A 119 -4.28 17.42 16.94
N ASP A 120 -4.83 18.40 17.65
CA ASP A 120 -6.25 18.52 17.91
C ASP A 120 -6.98 18.59 16.56
N GLY A 121 -7.90 17.66 16.29
CA GLY A 121 -8.46 17.38 14.96
C GLY A 121 -9.32 18.47 14.30
N GLN A 122 -9.13 19.74 14.64
CA GLN A 122 -9.90 20.88 14.14
C GLN A 122 -9.69 21.16 12.64
N ASP A 123 -8.49 20.87 12.10
CA ASP A 123 -8.09 21.22 10.72
C ASP A 123 -7.74 20.00 9.84
N SER A 124 -8.07 18.79 10.28
CA SER A 124 -7.80 17.57 9.52
C SER A 124 -8.99 17.15 8.65
N ILE A 125 -8.72 16.67 7.43
CA ILE A 125 -9.74 16.09 6.54
C ILE A 125 -10.36 14.82 7.15
N ASP A 126 -9.59 14.07 7.92
CA ASP A 126 -10.05 12.89 8.67
C ASP A 126 -9.45 12.89 10.09
N PRO A 127 -10.25 12.67 11.16
CA PRO A 127 -9.73 12.73 12.53
C PRO A 127 -8.67 11.67 12.86
N GLU A 128 -8.59 10.57 12.10
CA GLU A 128 -7.64 9.48 12.30
C GLU A 128 -6.47 9.50 11.28
N LEU A 129 -6.45 10.46 10.36
CA LEU A 129 -5.38 10.72 9.41
C LEU A 129 -5.12 12.24 9.41
N PRO A 130 -4.05 12.75 10.05
CA PRO A 130 -3.78 14.18 10.15
C PRO A 130 -3.32 14.78 8.81
N LEU A 131 -4.27 14.86 7.87
CA LEU A 131 -4.12 15.38 6.51
C LEU A 131 -4.70 16.79 6.45
N ARG A 132 -3.85 17.78 6.18
CA ARG A 132 -4.22 19.19 6.10
C ARG A 132 -4.19 19.65 4.65
N GLU A 133 -5.22 20.36 4.20
CA GLU A 133 -5.22 20.94 2.86
C GLU A 133 -4.18 22.07 2.74
N VAL A 134 -3.48 22.10 1.60
CA VAL A 134 -2.48 23.13 1.28
C VAL A 134 -2.68 23.68 -0.13
N ASP A 135 -2.24 24.92 -0.33
CA ASP A 135 -2.53 25.67 -1.57
C ASP A 135 -1.74 25.18 -2.78
N ARG A 136 -0.56 24.56 -2.56
CA ARG A 136 0.37 24.21 -3.64
C ARG A 136 1.04 22.87 -3.40
N GLY A 137 1.23 22.16 -4.50
CA GLY A 137 2.01 20.94 -4.58
C GLY A 137 3.47 21.19 -4.94
N ILE A 138 4.24 20.10 -4.86
CA ILE A 138 5.58 19.99 -5.44
C ILE A 138 5.59 18.82 -6.42
N ASP A 139 6.42 18.92 -7.45
CA ASP A 139 6.60 17.84 -8.43
C ASP A 139 7.70 16.90 -7.92
N LEU A 140 7.31 15.67 -7.58
CA LEU A 140 8.19 14.63 -7.05
C LEU A 140 7.96 13.31 -7.79
N PRO A 141 9.01 12.48 -7.93
CA PRO A 141 8.82 11.07 -8.29
C PRO A 141 7.88 10.39 -7.28
N ILE A 142 6.74 9.89 -7.75
CA ILE A 142 5.68 9.36 -6.87
C ILE A 142 5.46 7.85 -7.04
N ALA A 143 6.27 7.16 -7.85
CA ALA A 143 6.10 5.74 -8.13
C ALA A 143 6.17 4.87 -6.86
N GLN A 144 7.24 5.01 -6.07
CA GLN A 144 7.40 4.28 -4.80
C GLN A 144 6.30 4.62 -3.79
N ALA A 145 5.89 5.89 -3.72
CA ALA A 145 4.80 6.32 -2.85
C ALA A 145 3.43 5.76 -3.29
N ARG A 146 3.18 5.61 -4.59
CA ARG A 146 2.02 4.90 -5.13
C ARG A 146 2.04 3.42 -4.75
N LEU A 147 3.19 2.76 -4.82
CA LEU A 147 3.34 1.37 -4.37
C LEU A 147 3.09 1.23 -2.87
N ALA A 148 3.66 2.11 -2.05
CA ALA A 148 3.44 2.17 -0.60
C ALA A 148 1.95 2.30 -0.26
N LEU A 149 1.26 3.27 -0.87
CA LEU A 149 -0.19 3.42 -0.70
C LEU A 149 -0.99 2.21 -1.23
N GLY A 150 -0.49 1.52 -2.26
CA GLY A 150 -1.09 0.30 -2.78
C GLY A 150 -1.03 -0.85 -1.77
N TRP A 151 0.14 -1.07 -1.15
CA TRP A 151 0.32 -2.07 -0.09
C TRP A 151 -0.53 -1.77 1.14
N TRP A 152 -0.66 -0.49 1.50
CA TRP A 152 -1.56 -0.07 2.58
C TRP A 152 -3.01 -0.39 2.28
N LEU A 153 -3.50 -0.06 1.08
CA LEU A 153 -4.86 -0.39 0.64
C LEU A 153 -5.12 -1.90 0.66
N VAL A 154 -4.15 -2.72 0.23
CA VAL A 154 -4.24 -4.19 0.28
C VAL A 154 -4.33 -4.67 1.73
N GLY A 155 -3.48 -4.20 2.63
CA GLY A 155 -3.52 -4.56 4.05
C GLY A 155 -4.86 -4.21 4.71
N SER A 156 -5.37 -2.99 4.48
CA SER A 156 -6.69 -2.59 4.97
C SER A 156 -7.83 -3.39 4.36
N SER A 157 -7.68 -3.83 3.11
CA SER A 157 -8.66 -4.72 2.48
C SER A 157 -8.67 -6.10 3.12
N ARG A 158 -7.49 -6.66 3.47
CA ARG A 158 -7.41 -7.93 4.20
C ARG A 158 -8.07 -7.83 5.58
N ALA A 159 -7.80 -6.77 6.34
CA ALA A 159 -8.45 -6.54 7.62
C ALA A 159 -9.99 -6.46 7.50
N MET A 160 -10.51 -5.72 6.51
CA MET A 160 -11.96 -5.66 6.25
C MET A 160 -12.56 -7.02 5.87
N LEU A 161 -11.86 -7.81 5.05
CA LEU A 161 -12.28 -9.16 4.67
C LEU A 161 -12.33 -10.08 5.89
N ASP A 162 -11.32 -10.02 6.77
CA ASP A 162 -11.24 -10.84 7.98
C ASP A 162 -12.37 -10.50 8.96
N LEU A 163 -12.66 -9.22 9.16
CA LEU A 163 -13.80 -8.77 9.97
C LEU A 163 -15.13 -9.31 9.41
N ALA A 164 -15.34 -9.20 8.11
CA ALA A 164 -16.56 -9.69 7.46
C ALA A 164 -16.66 -11.23 7.50
N ARG A 165 -15.54 -11.94 7.33
CA ARG A 165 -15.47 -13.39 7.42
C ARG A 165 -15.81 -13.87 8.83
N THR A 166 -15.21 -13.26 9.85
CA THR A 166 -15.50 -13.59 11.26
C THR A 166 -16.98 -13.37 11.57
N HIS A 167 -17.53 -12.23 11.18
CA HIS A 167 -18.96 -11.98 11.33
C HIS A 167 -19.82 -13.03 10.61
N ALA A 168 -19.43 -13.45 9.41
CA ALA A 168 -20.17 -14.45 8.65
C ALA A 168 -20.18 -15.84 9.29
N LEU A 169 -19.09 -16.20 9.98
CA LEU A 169 -18.96 -17.46 10.71
C LEU A 169 -19.76 -17.44 12.02
N ASP A 170 -19.73 -16.33 12.74
CA ASP A 170 -20.35 -16.23 14.07
C ASP A 170 -21.86 -15.94 13.99
N ARG A 171 -22.30 -15.15 13.02
CA ARG A 171 -23.69 -14.72 12.91
C ARG A 171 -24.58 -15.86 12.42
N THR A 172 -25.57 -16.22 13.23
CA THR A 172 -26.61 -17.20 12.87
C THR A 172 -27.92 -16.51 12.47
N GLN A 173 -28.45 -16.83 11.29
CA GLN A 173 -29.79 -16.43 10.83
C GLN A 173 -30.44 -17.57 10.04
N PHE A 174 -31.77 -17.65 10.12
CA PHE A 174 -32.54 -18.74 9.51
C PHE A 174 -32.03 -20.13 9.95
N GLY A 175 -31.68 -20.26 11.23
CA GLY A 175 -31.26 -21.53 11.84
C GLY A 175 -29.84 -22.01 11.52
N ARG A 176 -28.99 -21.20 10.85
CA ARG A 176 -27.61 -21.58 10.53
C ARG A 176 -26.66 -20.36 10.41
N PRO A 177 -25.34 -20.55 10.51
CA PRO A 177 -24.37 -19.49 10.25
C PRO A 177 -24.56 -18.85 8.87
N ILE A 178 -24.41 -17.53 8.75
CA ILE A 178 -24.65 -16.86 7.46
C ILE A 178 -23.60 -17.22 6.40
N ALA A 179 -22.40 -17.67 6.81
CA ALA A 179 -21.40 -18.28 5.93
C ALA A 179 -21.91 -19.52 5.15
N SER A 180 -23.00 -20.15 5.60
CA SER A 180 -23.64 -21.26 4.87
C SER A 180 -24.44 -20.82 3.64
N PHE A 181 -24.76 -19.53 3.48
CA PHE A 181 -25.44 -19.01 2.30
C PHE A 181 -24.45 -18.75 1.16
N GLN A 182 -24.77 -19.29 -0.04
CA GLN A 182 -23.88 -19.20 -1.20
C GLN A 182 -23.63 -17.75 -1.65
N ALA A 183 -24.63 -16.87 -1.55
CA ALA A 183 -24.48 -15.44 -1.82
C ALA A 183 -23.42 -14.76 -0.93
N VAL A 184 -23.33 -15.15 0.35
CA VAL A 184 -22.30 -14.62 1.28
C VAL A 184 -20.93 -15.15 0.89
N ARG A 185 -20.80 -16.47 0.65
CA ARG A 185 -19.53 -17.08 0.26
C ARG A 185 -18.98 -16.52 -1.05
N HIS A 186 -19.81 -16.40 -2.08
CA HIS A 186 -19.40 -15.83 -3.36
C HIS A 186 -18.89 -14.41 -3.19
N ARG A 187 -19.60 -13.58 -2.41
CA ARG A 187 -19.17 -12.20 -2.16
C ARG A 187 -17.81 -12.13 -1.47
N LEU A 188 -17.56 -12.96 -0.45
CA LEU A 188 -16.26 -13.02 0.23
C LEU A 188 -15.16 -13.59 -0.68
N ALA A 189 -15.48 -14.56 -1.53
CA ALA A 189 -14.54 -15.12 -2.50
C ALA A 189 -14.14 -14.10 -3.58
N GLU A 190 -15.10 -13.36 -4.14
CA GLU A 190 -14.85 -12.29 -5.10
C GLU A 190 -13.98 -11.18 -4.49
N THR A 191 -14.24 -10.82 -3.23
CA THR A 191 -13.40 -9.89 -2.48
C THR A 191 -11.97 -10.39 -2.37
N LEU A 192 -11.77 -11.65 -1.98
CA LEU A 192 -10.43 -12.23 -1.89
C LEU A 192 -9.72 -12.21 -3.25
N VAL A 193 -10.41 -12.59 -4.34
CA VAL A 193 -9.84 -12.54 -5.70
C VAL A 193 -9.41 -11.12 -6.08
N ALA A 194 -10.21 -10.10 -5.75
CA ALA A 194 -9.85 -8.71 -6.02
C ALA A 194 -8.59 -8.29 -5.24
N ILE A 195 -8.46 -8.69 -3.98
CA ILE A 195 -7.29 -8.41 -3.13
C ILE A 195 -6.05 -9.10 -3.68
N GLU A 196 -6.11 -10.40 -3.94
CA GLU A 196 -4.98 -11.19 -4.48
C GLU A 196 -4.53 -10.66 -5.85
N GLY A 197 -5.49 -10.27 -6.70
CA GLY A 197 -5.20 -9.66 -7.99
C GLY A 197 -4.46 -8.33 -7.85
N ALA A 198 -4.90 -7.45 -6.95
CA ALA A 198 -4.21 -6.18 -6.69
C ALA A 198 -2.81 -6.41 -6.09
N GLU A 199 -2.67 -7.34 -5.14
CA GLU A 199 -1.37 -7.66 -4.54
C GLU A 199 -0.38 -8.21 -5.58
N ALA A 200 -0.85 -9.06 -6.50
CA ALA A 200 -0.03 -9.52 -7.61
C ALA A 200 0.48 -8.36 -8.47
N THR A 201 -0.34 -7.33 -8.72
CA THR A 201 0.10 -6.15 -9.48
C THR A 201 1.20 -5.36 -8.77
N LEU A 202 1.12 -5.23 -7.44
CA LEU A 202 2.11 -4.50 -6.65
C LEU A 202 3.46 -5.22 -6.62
N ARG A 203 3.47 -6.55 -6.62
CA ARG A 203 4.71 -7.34 -6.60
C ARG A 203 5.50 -7.28 -7.90
N VAL A 204 4.83 -7.05 -9.04
CA VAL A 204 5.47 -7.10 -10.36
C VAL A 204 5.80 -5.74 -10.94
N ALA A 205 5.16 -4.65 -10.49
CA ALA A 205 5.46 -3.29 -10.97
C ALA A 205 6.94 -2.92 -10.74
N ARG A 206 7.63 -2.45 -11.79
CA ARG A 206 9.03 -1.98 -11.72
C ARG A 206 9.18 -0.52 -12.11
N ASP A 207 8.32 -0.01 -12.99
CA ASP A 207 8.36 1.35 -13.49
C ASP A 207 7.17 2.23 -13.02
N ASP A 208 7.20 3.51 -13.39
CA ASP A 208 6.18 4.51 -13.03
C ASP A 208 4.78 4.12 -13.53
N PHE A 209 4.70 3.48 -14.70
CA PHE A 209 3.43 3.08 -15.30
C PHE A 209 2.87 1.83 -14.61
N GLY A 210 3.72 0.86 -14.26
CA GLY A 210 3.42 -0.28 -13.41
C GLY A 210 2.94 0.16 -12.03
N ALA A 211 3.62 1.11 -11.38
CA ALA A 211 3.22 1.65 -10.08
C ALA A 211 1.86 2.34 -10.14
N LEU A 212 1.59 3.10 -11.20
CA LEU A 212 0.28 3.71 -11.48
C LEU A 212 -0.82 2.64 -11.59
N LEU A 213 -0.60 1.61 -12.41
CA LEU A 213 -1.56 0.52 -12.63
C LEU A 213 -1.81 -0.29 -11.36
N ALA A 214 -0.77 -0.58 -10.59
CA ALA A 214 -0.84 -1.33 -9.35
C ALA A 214 -1.60 -0.55 -8.26
N LYS A 215 -1.32 0.74 -8.09
CA LYS A 215 -2.08 1.61 -7.19
C LYS A 215 -3.56 1.71 -7.60
N ALA A 216 -3.84 1.80 -8.90
CA ALA A 216 -5.22 1.79 -9.40
C ALA A 216 -5.95 0.47 -9.10
N ALA A 217 -5.27 -0.66 -9.26
CA ALA A 217 -5.80 -1.98 -8.93
C ALA A 217 -6.10 -2.12 -7.43
N ALA A 218 -5.17 -1.70 -6.56
CA ALA A 218 -5.35 -1.70 -5.11
C ALA A 218 -6.54 -0.85 -4.66
N GLY A 219 -6.72 0.35 -5.23
CA GLY A 219 -7.87 1.22 -4.91
C GLY A 219 -9.21 0.63 -5.34
N ARG A 220 -9.27 -0.03 -6.51
CA ARG A 220 -10.46 -0.77 -6.94
C ARG A 220 -10.76 -1.95 -6.01
N ALA A 221 -9.74 -2.73 -5.64
CA ALA A 221 -9.89 -3.85 -4.71
C ALA A 221 -10.40 -3.39 -3.35
N ALA A 222 -9.89 -2.28 -2.82
CA ALA A 222 -10.34 -1.71 -1.55
C ALA A 222 -11.80 -1.23 -1.61
N THR A 223 -12.22 -0.64 -2.74
CA THR A 223 -13.62 -0.24 -2.96
C THR A 223 -14.56 -1.46 -3.00
N VAL A 224 -14.18 -2.52 -3.71
CA VAL A 224 -14.95 -3.78 -3.76
C VAL A 224 -15.04 -4.37 -2.36
N THR A 225 -13.91 -4.47 -1.66
CA THR A 225 -13.82 -5.02 -0.32
C THR A 225 -14.72 -4.27 0.66
N SER A 226 -14.63 -2.95 0.72
CA SER A 226 -15.44 -2.13 1.62
C SER A 226 -16.93 -2.35 1.38
N ARG A 227 -17.39 -2.32 0.12
CA ARG A 227 -18.81 -2.58 -0.22
C ARG A 227 -19.26 -3.97 0.18
N HIS A 228 -18.45 -4.98 -0.13
CA HIS A 228 -18.79 -6.37 0.11
C HIS A 228 -18.81 -6.70 1.60
N ALA A 229 -17.79 -6.27 2.34
CA ALA A 229 -17.67 -6.43 3.77
C ALA A 229 -18.81 -5.71 4.51
N GLN A 230 -19.13 -4.46 4.15
CA GLN A 230 -20.27 -3.73 4.70
C GLN A 230 -21.58 -4.51 4.52
N GLN A 231 -21.81 -5.09 3.34
CA GLN A 231 -23.04 -5.85 3.09
C GLN A 231 -23.11 -7.15 3.89
N VAL A 232 -21.97 -7.80 4.18
CA VAL A 232 -21.91 -9.00 5.02
C VAL A 232 -22.10 -8.66 6.49
N LEU A 233 -21.50 -7.57 6.96
CA LEU A 233 -21.65 -7.05 8.33
C LEU A 233 -23.07 -6.50 8.57
N GLY A 234 -23.74 -5.98 7.54
CA GLY A 234 -25.06 -5.38 7.68
C GLY A 234 -25.03 -4.17 8.64
N GLY A 235 -25.99 -4.12 9.56
CA GLY A 235 -26.14 -2.98 10.47
C GLY A 235 -24.94 -2.72 11.39
N ILE A 236 -24.27 -3.77 11.89
CA ILE A 236 -23.14 -3.62 12.83
C ILE A 236 -21.95 -2.91 12.17
N GLY A 237 -21.78 -3.03 10.85
CA GLY A 237 -20.71 -2.34 10.12
C GLY A 237 -20.84 -0.82 10.13
N PHE A 238 -22.03 -0.27 10.39
CA PHE A 238 -22.26 1.18 10.49
C PHE A 238 -22.00 1.76 11.88
N THR A 239 -21.80 0.92 12.90
CA THR A 239 -21.71 1.39 14.28
C THR A 239 -20.28 1.76 14.66
N ALA A 240 -20.14 2.64 15.64
CA ALA A 240 -18.84 3.12 16.10
C ALA A 240 -18.06 2.06 16.90
N GLU A 241 -18.76 1.07 17.46
CA GLU A 241 -18.19 -0.02 18.25
C GLU A 241 -17.49 -1.07 17.38
N HIS A 242 -17.86 -1.18 16.09
CA HIS A 242 -17.26 -2.14 15.19
C HIS A 242 -16.09 -1.51 14.42
N PRO A 243 -14.89 -2.13 14.40
CA PRO A 243 -13.68 -1.50 13.83
C PRO A 243 -13.73 -1.32 12.30
N PHE A 244 -14.66 -1.98 11.60
CA PHE A 244 -14.80 -1.93 10.14
C PHE A 244 -14.86 -0.50 9.59
N HIS A 245 -15.61 0.41 10.22
CA HIS A 245 -15.81 1.75 9.68
C HIS A 245 -14.50 2.54 9.59
N ARG A 246 -13.51 2.25 10.46
CA ARG A 246 -12.19 2.89 10.43
C ARG A 246 -11.42 2.50 9.19
N HIS A 247 -11.34 1.20 8.88
CA HIS A 247 -10.72 0.74 7.64
C HIS A 247 -11.49 1.23 6.40
N ALA A 248 -12.83 1.24 6.44
CA ALA A 248 -13.64 1.71 5.33
C ALA A 248 -13.40 3.20 5.01
N ARG A 249 -13.26 4.06 6.03
CA ARG A 249 -12.85 5.46 5.86
C ARG A 249 -11.41 5.59 5.41
N ARG A 250 -10.50 4.82 6.01
CA ARG A 250 -9.07 4.79 5.67
C ARG A 250 -8.85 4.56 4.18
N VAL A 251 -9.50 3.55 3.59
CA VAL A 251 -9.31 3.24 2.18
C VAL A 251 -9.83 4.32 1.23
N ILE A 252 -10.84 5.09 1.64
CA ILE A 252 -11.33 6.25 0.87
C ILE A 252 -10.26 7.35 0.83
N MET A 253 -9.65 7.63 1.98
CA MET A 253 -8.59 8.62 2.09
C MET A 253 -7.34 8.19 1.33
N LEU A 254 -6.90 6.95 1.52
CA LEU A 254 -5.71 6.40 0.85
C LEU A 254 -5.90 6.27 -0.67
N ASP A 255 -7.10 5.92 -1.17
CA ASP A 255 -7.38 5.94 -2.61
C ASP A 255 -7.32 7.38 -3.13
N SER A 256 -7.73 8.38 -2.35
CA SER A 256 -7.74 9.77 -2.79
C SER A 256 -6.34 10.41 -2.91
N MET A 257 -5.30 9.79 -2.35
CA MET A 257 -3.91 10.29 -2.35
C MET A 257 -3.12 9.77 -3.55
N LEU A 258 -2.33 10.65 -4.16
CA LEU A 258 -1.44 10.39 -5.32
C LEU A 258 -2.19 9.82 -6.56
N GLY A 259 -3.46 10.20 -6.69
CA GLY A 259 -4.38 9.82 -7.74
C GLY A 259 -5.29 8.67 -7.34
N SER A 260 -6.61 8.88 -7.50
CA SER A 260 -7.61 7.86 -7.24
C SER A 260 -7.60 6.73 -8.25
N SER A 261 -8.07 5.55 -7.83
CA SER A 261 -8.27 4.41 -8.73
C SER A 261 -8.98 4.79 -10.04
N ARG A 262 -9.94 5.72 -9.99
CA ARG A 262 -10.64 6.24 -11.17
C ARG A 262 -9.78 7.16 -12.03
N GLU A 263 -9.06 8.10 -11.41
CA GLU A 263 -8.16 9.02 -12.11
C GLU A 263 -7.00 8.27 -12.78
N LEU A 264 -6.34 7.38 -12.04
CA LEU A 264 -5.24 6.56 -12.54
C LEU A 264 -5.70 5.61 -13.65
N THR A 265 -6.91 5.02 -13.56
CA THR A 265 -7.44 4.20 -14.67
C THR A 265 -7.64 5.04 -15.94
N ARG A 266 -8.11 6.29 -15.81
CA ARG A 266 -8.28 7.20 -16.94
C ARG A 266 -6.93 7.62 -17.52
N GLU A 267 -5.97 7.95 -16.66
CA GLU A 267 -4.60 8.29 -17.03
C GLU A 267 -3.93 7.14 -17.78
N ALA A 268 -4.08 5.90 -17.29
CA ALA A 268 -3.58 4.72 -17.96
C ALA A 268 -4.17 4.55 -19.37
N GLY A 269 -5.47 4.74 -19.53
CA GLY A 269 -6.11 4.71 -20.85
C GLY A 269 -5.60 5.80 -21.78
N ALA A 270 -5.31 7.00 -21.26
CA ALA A 270 -4.71 8.08 -22.04
C ALA A 270 -3.27 7.75 -22.47
N HIS A 271 -2.48 7.18 -21.56
CA HIS A 271 -1.11 6.74 -21.83
C HIS A 271 -1.07 5.68 -22.94
N ILE A 272 -1.88 4.61 -22.83
CA ILE A 272 -1.97 3.54 -23.84
C ILE A 272 -2.39 4.09 -25.21
N ARG A 273 -3.34 5.03 -25.24
CA ARG A 273 -3.77 5.66 -26.50
C ARG A 273 -2.67 6.50 -27.13
N ALA A 274 -1.89 7.22 -26.32
CA ALA A 274 -0.81 8.09 -26.81
C ALA A 274 0.41 7.28 -27.27
N SER A 275 0.79 6.24 -26.53
CA SER A 275 1.92 5.36 -26.86
C SER A 275 1.61 4.35 -27.96
N GLN A 276 0.32 4.11 -28.24
CA GLN A 276 -0.18 3.03 -29.10
C GLN A 276 0.34 1.64 -28.69
N ASN A 277 0.70 1.49 -27.41
CA ASN A 277 1.25 0.27 -26.85
C ASN A 277 0.53 -0.08 -25.55
N ALA A 278 0.17 -1.36 -25.39
CA ALA A 278 -0.47 -1.89 -24.19
C ALA A 278 0.43 -3.01 -23.61
N PRO A 279 1.54 -2.66 -22.95
CA PRO A 279 2.44 -3.63 -22.34
C PRO A 279 1.73 -4.43 -21.25
N ARG A 280 2.13 -5.68 -21.05
CA ARG A 280 1.59 -6.47 -19.93
C ARG A 280 2.26 -5.97 -18.65
N LEU A 281 1.52 -6.01 -17.55
CA LEU A 281 2.02 -5.55 -16.26
C LEU A 281 3.28 -6.30 -15.79
N ILE A 282 3.45 -7.56 -16.18
CA ILE A 282 4.65 -8.35 -15.84
C ILE A 282 5.90 -7.87 -16.59
N ASP A 283 5.71 -7.11 -17.66
CA ASP A 283 6.77 -6.52 -18.47
C ASP A 283 7.08 -5.06 -18.03
N LEU A 284 6.43 -4.57 -16.97
CA LEU A 284 6.48 -3.18 -16.46
C LEU A 284 7.04 -3.09 -15.04
#